data_AF-A0A2J8QLV1-F1
#
_entry.id   AF-A0A2J8QLV1-F1
#
_cell.length_a   1.000
_cell.length_b   1.000
_cell.length_c   1.000
_cell.angle_alpha   90.00
_cell.angle_beta   90.00
_cell.angle_gamma   90.00
#
_symmetry.space_group_name_H-M   'P 1'
#
loop_
_entity.id
_entity.type
_entity.pdbx_description
1 polymer ?
#
loop_
_entity_poly.entity_id
_entity_poly.type
_entity_poly.pdbx_seq_one_letter_code
_entity_poly.pdbx_strand_id
1 'polypeptide(L)' 'FAVNMFRTLPPSSNPTGAEFDPEEDEPTLEAAWPHLQLVYEFFLRFLESPDFQPNIAKKYIDQKFVLQVYL' A
#
# COMPACT_ATOMS: atom_id res chain seq x y z
N PHE A 1 3.54 4.38 -9.00
CA PHE A 1 2.78 4.04 -7.79
C PHE A 1 1.81 2.89 -8.02
N ALA A 2 0.68 3.09 -8.72
CA ALA A 2 -0.38 2.09 -8.89
C ALA A 2 0.10 0.68 -9.31
N VAL A 3 0.94 0.56 -10.33
CA VAL A 3 1.47 -0.75 -10.81
C VAL A 3 2.33 -1.47 -9.77
N ASN A 4 2.95 -0.74 -8.84
CA ASN A 4 3.83 -1.32 -7.82
C ASN A 4 3.06 -1.66 -6.54
N MET A 5 1.99 -0.92 -6.26
CA MET A 5 1.25 -0.98 -5.00
C MET A 5 -0.10 -1.69 -5.08
N PHE A 6 -0.81 -1.57 -6.20
CA PHE A 6 -2.14 -2.17 -6.36
C PHE A 6 -1.99 -3.60 -6.82
N ARG A 7 -1.78 -4.49 -5.86
CA ARG A 7 -1.76 -5.93 -6.06
C ARG A 7 -2.64 -6.59 -5.02
N THR A 8 -3.31 -7.68 -5.40
CA THR A 8 -4.04 -8.50 -4.44
C THR A 8 -3.04 -9.02 -3.43
N LEU A 9 -3.28 -8.75 -2.15
CA LEU A 9 -2.48 -9.32 -1.07
C LEU A 9 -2.54 -10.86 -1.18
N PRO A 10 -1.41 -11.56 -0.98
CA PRO A 10 -1.45 -13.00 -0.90
C PRO A 10 -2.43 -13.42 0.21
N PRO A 11 -3.12 -14.57 0.07
CA PRO A 11 -3.98 -15.08 1.13
C PRO A 11 -3.18 -15.18 2.44
N SER A 12 -3.82 -14.89 3.56
CA SER A 12 -3.16 -14.92 4.86
C SER A 12 -2.55 -16.30 5.10
N SER A 13 -1.27 -16.34 5.46
CA SER A 13 -0.60 -17.57 5.89
C SER A 13 -1.14 -18.08 7.23
N ASN A 14 -1.87 -17.25 7.96
CA ASN A 14 -2.29 -17.53 9.33
C ASN A 14 -3.52 -18.46 9.33
N PRO A 15 -3.59 -19.42 10.26
CA PRO A 15 -4.73 -20.32 10.37
C PRO A 15 -5.99 -19.51 10.67
N THR A 16 -7.01 -19.65 9.81
CA THR A 16 -8.32 -19.03 10.03
C THR A 16 -9.11 -19.87 11.04
N GLY A 17 -9.20 -19.42 12.31
CA GLY A 17 -9.99 -20.13 13.32
C GLY A 17 -9.70 -19.76 14.77
N ALA A 18 -10.24 -20.56 15.70
CA ALA A 18 -10.17 -20.37 17.15
C ALA A 18 -8.76 -20.50 17.77
N GLU A 19 -7.75 -20.84 16.96
CA GLU A 19 -6.34 -20.91 17.33
C GLU A 19 -5.53 -19.71 16.80
N PHE A 20 -6.19 -18.71 16.21
CA PHE A 20 -5.55 -17.46 15.82
C PHE A 20 -5.19 -16.64 17.08
N ASP A 21 -3.93 -16.75 17.50
CA ASP A 21 -3.34 -15.87 18.49
C ASP A 21 -2.56 -14.74 17.78
N PRO A 22 -3.07 -13.49 17.77
CA PRO A 22 -2.38 -12.36 17.14
C PRO A 22 -1.04 -12.01 17.79
N GLU A 23 -0.72 -12.56 18.98
CA GLU A 23 0.59 -12.41 19.61
C GLU A 23 1.62 -13.45 19.11
N GLU A 24 1.18 -14.60 18.60
CA GLU A 24 2.05 -15.65 18.01
C GLU A 24 2.22 -15.54 16.49
N ASP A 25 1.48 -14.62 15.84
CA ASP A 25 1.59 -14.36 14.42
C ASP A 25 3.00 -13.85 14.06
N GLU A 26 3.82 -14.72 13.47
CA GLU A 26 5.11 -14.31 12.93
C GLU A 26 4.89 -13.24 11.84
N PRO A 27 5.58 -12.09 11.93
CA PRO A 27 5.39 -11.02 10.96
C PRO A 27 5.78 -11.53 9.57
N THR A 28 4.80 -11.66 8.68
CA THR A 28 5.07 -12.02 7.29
C THR A 28 5.82 -10.87 6.62
N LEU A 29 7.11 -11.09 6.34
CA LEU A 29 7.96 -10.10 5.68
C LEU A 29 7.74 -10.12 4.17
N GLU A 30 7.26 -9.01 3.62
CA GLU A 30 7.15 -8.81 2.17
C GLU A 30 8.56 -8.69 1.56
N ALA A 31 8.97 -9.66 0.75
CA ALA A 31 10.31 -9.69 0.15
C ALA A 31 10.61 -8.46 -0.74
N ALA A 32 9.56 -7.84 -1.31
CA ALA A 32 9.68 -6.62 -2.11
C ALA A 32 9.74 -5.33 -1.25
N TRP A 33 9.71 -5.41 0.08
CA TRP A 33 9.65 -4.26 0.99
C TRP A 33 10.68 -3.16 0.70
N PRO A 34 11.98 -3.46 0.42
CA PRO A 34 12.95 -2.42 0.10
C PRO A 34 12.56 -1.58 -1.13
N HIS A 35 11.94 -2.19 -2.13
CA HIS A 35 11.45 -1.48 -3.32
C HIS A 35 10.15 -0.72 -3.03
N LEU A 36 9.25 -1.30 -2.24
CA LEU A 36 7.97 -0.68 -1.89
C LEU A 36 8.15 0.53 -1.01
N GLN A 37 9.07 0.47 -0.04
CA GLN A 37 9.44 1.60 0.81
C GLN A 37 9.81 2.82 -0.05
N LEU A 38 10.67 2.64 -1.06
CA LEU A 38 11.06 3.72 -1.98
C LEU A 38 9.87 4.27 -2.77
N VAL A 39 8.96 3.41 -3.22
CA VAL A 39 7.75 3.82 -3.95
C VAL A 39 6.81 4.64 -3.05
N TYR A 40 6.66 4.26 -1.79
CA TYR A 40 5.87 5.00 -0.80
C TYR A 40 6.50 6.34 -0.45
N GLU A 41 7.78 6.36 -0.10
CA GLU A 41 8.51 7.58 0.24
C GLU A 41 8.50 8.58 -0.92
N PHE A 42 8.72 8.09 -2.16
CA PHE A 42 8.62 8.92 -3.36
C PHE A 42 7.23 9.52 -3.53
N PHE A 43 6.18 8.72 -3.38
CA PHE A 43 4.81 9.21 -3.55
C PHE A 43 4.41 10.22 -2.47
N LEU A 44 4.80 10.00 -1.22
CA LEU A 44 4.62 10.96 -0.13
C LEU A 44 5.33 12.28 -0.45
N ARG A 45 6.62 12.23 -0.82
CA ARG A 45 7.38 13.43 -1.15
C ARG A 45 6.83 14.17 -2.38
N PHE A 46 6.28 13.43 -3.34
CA PHE A 46 5.60 14.02 -4.49
C PHE A 46 4.33 14.79 -4.09
N LEU A 47 3.52 14.24 -3.17
CA LEU A 47 2.32 14.91 -2.66
C LEU A 47 2.64 16.11 -1.76
N GLU A 48 3.73 16.05 -1.00
CA GLU A 48 4.21 17.12 -0.11
C GLU A 48 4.98 18.23 -0.86
N SER A 49 5.24 18.04 -2.16
CA SER A 49 5.99 19.00 -2.96
C SER A 49 5.23 20.34 -3.05
N PRO A 50 5.90 21.49 -2.84
CA PRO A 50 5.25 22.79 -2.98
C PRO A 50 4.77 23.09 -4.40
N ASP A 51 5.34 22.41 -5.40
CA ASP A 51 4.96 22.52 -6.81
C ASP A 51 3.83 21.54 -7.21
N PHE A 52 3.35 20.73 -6.25
CA PHE A 52 2.26 19.80 -6.51
C PHE A 52 0.98 20.56 -6.89
N GLN A 53 0.34 20.14 -7.98
CA GLN A 53 -0.87 20.77 -8.49
C GLN A 53 -2.09 19.84 -8.30
N PRO A 54 -2.90 20.04 -7.24
CA PRO A 54 -4.03 19.16 -6.93
C PRO A 54 -5.07 19.07 -8.06
N ASN A 55 -5.25 20.15 -8.81
CA ASN A 55 -6.20 20.22 -9.92
C ASN A 55 -5.83 19.28 -11.08
N ILE A 56 -4.53 19.04 -11.30
CA ILE A 56 -4.05 18.07 -12.29
C ILE A 56 -4.15 16.67 -11.68
N ALA A 57 -3.68 16.50 -10.44
CA ALA A 57 -3.63 15.20 -9.77
C ALA A 57 -5.01 14.57 -9.53
N LYS A 58 -6.06 15.37 -9.27
CA LYS A 58 -7.44 14.89 -9.09
C LYS A 58 -7.98 14.06 -10.26
N LYS A 59 -7.44 14.26 -11.48
CA LYS A 59 -7.82 13.46 -12.65
C LYS A 59 -7.28 12.02 -12.60
N TYR A 60 -6.27 11.76 -11.77
CA TYR A 60 -5.57 10.48 -11.65
C TYR A 60 -5.71 9.85 -10.25
N ILE A 61 -5.91 10.68 -9.22
CA ILE A 61 -6.20 10.27 -7.84
C ILE A 61 -7.72 10.40 -7.64
N ASP A 62 -8.46 9.43 -8.16
CA ASP A 62 -9.92 9.35 -8.05
C ASP A 62 -10.36 8.41 -6.91
N GLN A 63 -11.68 8.21 -6.74
CA GLN A 63 -12.18 7.29 -5.71
C GLN A 63 -11.68 5.85 -5.90
N LYS A 64 -11.45 5.40 -7.14
CA LYS A 64 -10.93 4.06 -7.42
C LYS A 64 -9.50 3.92 -6.95
N PHE A 65 -8.68 4.95 -7.15
CA PHE A 65 -7.32 5.01 -6.60
C PHE A 65 -7.35 4.90 -5.07
N VAL A 66 -8.22 5.66 -4.39
CA VAL A 66 -8.35 5.62 -2.93
C VAL A 66 -8.78 4.23 -2.44
N LEU A 67 -9.76 3.61 -3.11
CA LEU A 67 -10.21 2.26 -2.77
C LEU A 67 -9.07 1.23 -2.87
N GLN A 68 -8.25 1.31 -3.92
CA GLN A 68 -7.11 0.40 -4.13
C GLN A 68 -5.93 0.66 -3.18
N VAL A 69 -5.86 1.81 -2.52
CA VAL A 69 -4.89 2.06 -1.44
C VAL A 69 -5.35 1.46 -0.12
N TYR A 70 -6.68 1.39 0.10
CA TYR A 70 -7.28 0.91 1.34
C TYR A 70 -7.47 -0.61 1.37
N LEU A 71 -7.69 -1.22 0.21
CA LEU A 71 -7.80 -2.67 0.00
C LEU A 71 -6.42 -3.32 -0.13
#